data_AF-A0A7V6ITM9-F1
#
_entry.id   AF-A0A7V6ITM9-F1
#
_cell.length_a   1.000
_cell.length_b   1.000
_cell.length_c   1.000
_cell.angle_alpha   90.00
_cell.angle_beta   90.00
_cell.angle_gamma   90.00
#
_symmetry.space_group_name_H-M   'P 1'
#
loop_
_entity.id
_entity.type
_entity.pdbx_description
1 polymer ?
#
loop_
_entity_poly.entity_id
_entity_poly.type
_entity_poly.pdbx_seq_one_letter_code
_entity_poly.pdbx_strand_id
1 'polypeptide(L)'
;MRRRVTLSFLIWTFTISYIMWGTIIISNQFSYLEFGSPISMILFIIGGNAPAIVAYFILKKERRVDSFGQFVKRAFAIKQKLLYYFCF
;
A
#
# COMPACT_ATOMS: atom_id res chain seq x y z
N MET A 1 -8.08 1.90 16.10
CA MET A 1 -9.00 1.38 15.06
C MET A 1 -9.76 0.19 15.62
N ARG A 2 -11.00 -0.05 15.21
CA ARG A 2 -11.78 -1.22 15.64
C ARG A 2 -11.10 -2.49 15.13
N ARG A 3 -10.98 -3.55 15.95
CA ARG A 3 -10.28 -4.81 15.60
C ARG A 3 -10.67 -5.38 14.23
N ARG A 4 -11.98 -5.35 13.89
CA ARG A 4 -12.48 -5.82 12.59
C ARG A 4 -11.89 -5.03 11.41
N VAL A 5 -11.77 -3.71 11.53
CA VAL A 5 -11.22 -2.84 10.47
C VAL A 5 -9.73 -3.12 10.29
N THR A 6 -8.99 -3.32 11.40
CA THR A 6 -7.57 -3.70 11.35
C THR A 6 -7.37 -5.04 10.66
N LEU A 7 -8.20 -6.04 10.97
CA LEU A 7 -8.13 -7.35 10.30
C LEU A 7 -8.46 -7.24 8.81
N SER A 8 -9.50 -6.49 8.45
CA SER A 8 -9.81 -6.24 7.03
C SER A 8 -8.67 -5.53 6.32
N PHE A 9 -8.03 -4.54 6.96
CA PHE A 9 -6.85 -3.87 6.42
C PHE A 9 -5.71 -4.84 6.15
N LEU A 10 -5.36 -5.69 7.14
CA LEU A 10 -4.31 -6.70 6.97
C LEU A 10 -4.64 -7.67 5.83
N ILE A 11 -5.83 -8.27 5.86
CA ILE A 11 -6.23 -9.28 4.87
C ILE A 11 -6.16 -8.69 3.45
N TRP A 12 -6.76 -7.52 3.23
CA TRP A 12 -6.74 -6.91 1.90
C TRP A 12 -5.33 -6.50 1.45
N THR A 13 -4.52 -5.98 2.37
CA THR A 13 -3.13 -5.57 2.06
C THR A 13 -2.31 -6.79 1.64
N PHE A 14 -2.32 -7.86 2.44
CA PHE A 14 -1.59 -9.08 2.12
C PHE A 14 -2.12 -9.72 0.85
N THR A 15 -3.44 -9.85 0.69
CA THR A 15 -4.01 -10.45 -0.53
C THR A 15 -3.55 -9.72 -1.79
N ILE A 16 -3.57 -8.38 -1.81
CA ILE A 16 -3.10 -7.62 -2.98
C ILE A 16 -1.61 -7.82 -3.21
N SER A 17 -0.77 -7.69 -2.18
CA SER A 17 0.67 -7.88 -2.32
C SER A 17 1.03 -9.30 -2.77
N TYR A 18 0.37 -10.33 -2.22
CA TYR A 18 0.58 -11.73 -2.61
C TYR A 18 0.14 -12.00 -4.05
N ILE A 19 -1.00 -11.46 -4.50
CA ILE A 19 -1.45 -11.66 -5.88
C ILE A 19 -0.48 -10.97 -6.84
N MET A 20 -0.13 -9.70 -6.58
CA MET A 20 0.75 -8.93 -7.47
C MET A 20 2.14 -9.57 -7.57
N TRP A 21 2.80 -9.81 -6.43
CA TRP A 21 4.16 -10.35 -6.43
C TRP A 21 4.18 -11.85 -6.73
N GLY A 22 3.16 -12.60 -6.33
CA GLY A 22 3.00 -14.01 -6.71
C GLY A 22 2.86 -14.17 -8.23
N THR A 23 2.12 -13.28 -8.89
CA THR A 23 2.01 -13.29 -10.36
C THR A 23 3.37 -13.05 -11.01
N ILE A 24 4.16 -12.09 -10.51
CA ILE A 24 5.53 -11.84 -11.00
C ILE A 24 6.37 -13.11 -10.84
N ILE A 25 6.37 -13.74 -9.66
CA ILE A 25 7.18 -14.93 -9.39
C ILE A 25 6.78 -16.08 -10.32
N ILE A 26 5.49 -16.36 -10.44
CA ILE A 26 4.98 -17.45 -11.29
C ILE A 26 5.32 -17.17 -12.76
N SER A 27 5.02 -15.97 -13.27
CA SER A 27 5.31 -15.63 -14.67
C SER A 27 6.80 -15.59 -14.99
N ASN A 28 7.64 -15.29 -14.01
CA ASN A 28 9.10 -15.35 -14.15
C ASN A 28 9.61 -16.78 -14.34
N GLN A 29 9.05 -17.75 -13.61
CA GLN A 29 9.43 -19.16 -13.72
C GLN A 29 9.15 -19.76 -15.11
N PHE A 30 8.14 -19.27 -15.81
CA PHE A 30 7.77 -19.70 -17.16
C PHE A 30 8.37 -18.83 -18.27
N SER A 31 9.30 -17.91 -17.93
CA SER A 31 9.90 -16.95 -18.87
C SER A 31 8.89 -16.06 -19.62
N TYR A 32 7.67 -15.89 -19.08
CA TYR A 32 6.65 -15.00 -19.65
C TYR A 32 6.84 -13.55 -19.21
N LEU A 33 7.33 -13.35 -17.98
CA LEU A 33 7.51 -12.02 -17.40
C LEU A 33 8.80 -11.97 -16.60
N GLU A 34 9.85 -11.44 -17.23
CA GLU A 34 11.13 -11.24 -16.55
C GLU A 34 11.00 -10.16 -15.48
N PHE A 35 11.51 -10.46 -14.29
CA PHE A 35 11.65 -9.45 -13.24
C PHE A 35 12.67 -8.40 -13.70
N GLY A 36 12.30 -7.13 -13.62
CA GLY A 36 13.06 -6.04 -14.24
C GLY A 36 12.38 -5.48 -15.49
N SER A 37 11.50 -6.24 -16.14
CA SER A 37 10.69 -5.71 -17.23
C SER A 37 9.76 -4.58 -16.75
N PRO A 38 9.39 -3.62 -17.62
CA PRO A 38 8.49 -2.53 -17.25
C PRO A 38 7.18 -3.02 -16.62
N ILE A 39 6.62 -4.11 -17.15
CA ILE A 39 5.35 -4.68 -16.65
C ILE A 39 5.54 -5.29 -15.25
N SER A 40 6.64 -6.02 -15.02
CA SER A 40 6.95 -6.57 -13.69
C SER A 40 7.13 -5.46 -12.65
N MET A 41 7.73 -4.33 -13.05
CA MET A 41 7.95 -3.19 -12.16
C MET A 41 6.66 -2.47 -11.80
N ILE A 42 5.71 -2.35 -12.75
CA ILE A 42 4.37 -1.81 -12.46
C ILE A 42 3.66 -2.67 -11.42
N LEU A 43 3.63 -3.99 -11.61
CA LEU A 43 3.04 -4.93 -10.65
C LEU A 43 3.75 -4.86 -9.28
N PHE A 44 5.08 -4.74 -9.29
CA PHE A 44 5.88 -4.64 -8.09
C PHE A 44 5.53 -3.38 -7.28
N ILE A 45 5.45 -2.22 -7.94
CA ILE A 45 5.07 -0.93 -7.33
C ILE A 45 3.65 -1.00 -6.78
N ILE A 46 2.70 -1.57 -7.51
CA ILE A 46 1.31 -1.73 -7.03
C ILE A 46 1.28 -2.60 -5.77
N GLY A 47 1.97 -3.74 -5.78
CA GLY A 47 2.06 -4.63 -4.62
C GLY A 47 2.73 -3.99 -3.41
N GLY A 48 3.77 -3.18 -3.63
CA GLY A 48 4.46 -2.43 -2.56
C GLY A 48 3.62 -1.29 -1.98
N ASN A 49 2.76 -0.68 -2.79
CA ASN A 49 1.85 0.39 -2.36
C ASN A 49 0.48 -0.13 -1.89
N ALA A 50 0.27 -1.45 -1.83
CA ALA A 50 -0.98 -2.06 -1.35
C ALA A 50 -1.45 -1.51 0.02
N PRO A 51 -0.57 -1.29 1.03
CA PRO A 51 -1.00 -0.72 2.30
C PRO A 51 -1.61 0.68 2.13
N ALA A 52 -1.02 1.54 1.30
CA ALA A 52 -1.52 2.89 1.05
C ALA A 52 -2.86 2.86 0.30
N ILE A 53 -2.98 1.99 -0.71
CA ILE A 53 -4.21 1.80 -1.49
C ILE A 53 -5.34 1.32 -0.58
N VAL A 54 -5.13 0.25 0.18
CA VAL A 54 -6.14 -0.32 1.10
C VAL A 54 -6.50 0.68 2.20
N ALA A 55 -5.52 1.39 2.76
CA ALA A 55 -5.77 2.44 3.73
C ALA A 55 -6.70 3.51 3.16
N TYR A 56 -6.44 4.02 1.96
CA TYR A 56 -7.31 5.01 1.32
C TYR A 56 -8.76 4.52 1.21
N PHE A 57 -8.98 3.30 0.71
CA PHE A 57 -10.34 2.75 0.57
C PHE A 57 -11.04 2.56 1.92
N ILE A 58 -10.34 2.09 2.94
CA ILE A 58 -10.90 1.93 4.29
C ILE A 58 -11.21 3.29 4.91
N LEU A 59 -10.31 4.26 4.83
CA LEU A 59 -10.54 5.60 5.39
C LEU A 59 -11.70 6.31 4.67
N LYS A 60 -11.83 6.13 3.36
CA LYS A 60 -12.97 6.64 2.58
C LYS A 60 -14.28 5.99 3.00
N LYS A 61 -14.29 4.65 3.21
CA LYS A 61 -15.46 3.91 3.70
C LYS A 61 -15.89 4.36 5.10
N GLU A 62 -14.93 4.65 5.97
CA GLU A 62 -15.18 5.15 7.33
C GLU A 62 -15.48 6.67 7.37
N ARG A 63 -15.66 7.32 6.20
CA ARG A 63 -15.88 8.78 6.06
C ARG A 63 -14.83 9.63 6.78
N ARG A 64 -13.61 9.11 6.90
CA ARG A 64 -12.49 9.84 7.51
C ARG A 64 -11.77 10.71 6.51
N VAL A 65 -11.88 10.41 5.22
CA VAL A 65 -11.27 11.18 4.13
C VAL A 65 -12.29 11.33 3.01
N ASP A 66 -12.55 12.56 2.60
CA ASP A 66 -13.55 12.89 1.57
C ASP A 66 -12.96 12.82 0.15
N SER A 67 -11.66 13.09 0.01
CA SER A 67 -10.98 13.12 -1.29
C SER A 67 -9.55 12.60 -1.24
N PHE A 68 -9.04 12.12 -2.38
CA PHE A 68 -7.66 11.65 -2.51
C PHE A 68 -6.63 12.72 -2.10
N GLY A 69 -6.87 13.99 -2.46
CA GLY A 69 -5.98 15.09 -2.05
C GLY A 69 -5.92 15.29 -0.53
N GLN A 70 -7.03 15.10 0.19
CA GLN A 70 -7.04 15.16 1.65
C GLN A 70 -6.30 13.96 2.26
N PHE A 71 -6.39 12.78 1.64
CA PHE A 71 -5.65 11.59 2.06
C PHE A 71 -4.15 11.81 1.96
N VAL A 72 -3.67 12.28 0.81
CA VAL A 72 -2.25 12.60 0.58
C VAL A 72 -1.79 13.68 1.56
N LYS A 73 -2.55 14.78 1.73
CA LYS A 73 -2.21 15.84 2.69
C LYS A 73 -2.07 15.30 4.11
N ARG A 74 -2.90 14.35 4.54
CA ARG A 74 -2.80 13.75 5.88
C ARG A 74 -1.67 12.74 5.99
N ALA A 75 -1.44 11.93 4.96
CA ALA A 75 -0.35 10.95 4.92
C ALA A 75 1.02 11.65 4.97
N PHE A 76 1.15 12.80 4.29
CA PHE A 76 2.37 13.61 4.25
C PHE A 76 2.33 14.83 5.20
N ALA A 77 1.33 14.94 6.08
CA ALA A 77 1.32 15.95 7.14
C ALA A 77 2.32 15.56 8.23
N ILE A 78 3.61 15.66 7.91
CA ILE A 78 4.71 15.53 8.86
C ILE A 78 4.71 16.81 9.71
N LYS A 79 3.86 16.86 10.73
CA LYS A 79 3.96 17.81 11.85
C LYS A 79 4.70 17.16 13.04
N GLN A 80 5.77 16.42 12.77
CA GLN A 80 6.64 15.95 13.84
C GLN A 80 7.44 17.15 14.36
N LYS A 81 7.43 17.40 15.68
CA LYS A 81 8.28 18.42 16.28
C LYS A 81 9.73 18.09 15.94
N LEU A 82 10.54 19.08 15.56
CA LEU A 82 11.96 18.90 15.20
C LEU A 82 12.74 18.10 16.26
N LEU A 83 12.35 18.20 17.53
CA LEU A 83 12.91 17.42 18.64
C LEU A 83 12.87 15.90 18.45
N TYR A 84 11.86 15.35 17.76
CA TYR A 84 11.80 13.91 17.46
C TYR A 84 12.83 13.45 16.43
N TYR A 85 13.41 14.37 15.65
CA TYR A 85 14.51 14.06 14.72
C TYR A 85 15.88 14.12 15.39
N PHE A 86 16.01 14.86 16.50
CA PHE A 86 17.25 15.05 17.24
C PHE A 86 17.37 14.15 18.48
N CYS A 87 16.28 13.51 18.91
CA CYS A 87 16.30 12.54 19.99
C CYS A 87 16.53 11.15 19.42
N PHE A 88 17.81 10.81 19.21
CA PHE A 88 18.28 9.44 19.12
C PHE A 88 18.72 8.98 20.52
#